data_AF-A0AAW0HH23-F1
#
_entry.id   AF-A0AAW0HH23-F1
#
_cell.length_a   1.000
_cell.length_b   1.000
_cell.length_c   1.000
_cell.angle_alpha   90.00
_cell.angle_beta   90.00
_cell.angle_gamma   90.00
#
_symmetry.space_group_name_H-M   'P 1'
#
loop_
_entity.id
_entity.type
_entity.pdbx_description
1 polymer ?
#
loop_
_entity_poly.entity_id
_entity_poly.type
_entity_poly.pdbx_seq_one_letter_code
_entity_poly.pdbx_strand_id
1 'polypeptide(L)' 'MAAPPGEYFSVGSQVSCRTCQEQRLQGEVVAFDYQSKMLALSILLCVDPKAGSA' A
#
# COMPACT_ATOMS: atom_id res chain seq x y z
N MET A 1 10.89 4.54 10.75
CA MET A 1 10.53 3.43 11.66
C MET A 1 10.56 2.16 10.82
N ALA A 2 11.35 1.16 11.18
CA ALA A 2 11.43 -0.09 10.42
C ALA A 2 10.48 -1.11 11.07
N ALA A 3 9.79 -1.90 10.25
CA ALA A 3 8.96 -3.00 10.75
C ALA A 3 9.86 -4.04 11.46
N PRO A 4 9.48 -4.55 12.63
CA PRO A 4 10.27 -5.57 13.31
C PRO A 4 10.32 -6.85 12.47
N PRO A 5 11.34 -7.70 12.68
CA PRO A 5 11.58 -8.88 11.84
C PRO A 5 10.37 -9.81 11.84
N GLY A 6 9.80 -10.04 10.65
CA GLY A 6 8.58 -10.83 10.44
C GLY A 6 7.33 -10.01 10.13
N GLU A 7 7.37 -8.69 10.34
CA GLU A 7 6.29 -7.78 9.94
C GLU A 7 6.54 -7.22 8.52
N TYR A 8 5.61 -7.47 7.60
CA TYR A 8 5.70 -6.97 6.22
C TYR A 8 5.35 -5.48 6.14
N PHE A 9 4.43 -5.03 7.00
CA PHE A 9 3.89 -3.67 7.02
C PHE A 9 3.63 -3.23 8.45
N SER A 10 4.22 -2.11 8.87
CA SER A 10 3.88 -1.48 10.16
C SER A 10 2.67 -0.57 10.02
N VAL A 11 1.71 -0.69 10.93
CA VAL A 11 0.58 0.24 11.04
C VAL A 11 1.09 1.67 11.21
N GLY A 12 0.48 2.63 10.52
CA GLY A 12 0.90 4.03 10.48
C GLY A 12 2.04 4.32 9.51
N SER A 13 2.57 3.33 8.80
CA SER A 13 3.56 3.56 7.75
C SER A 13 2.89 3.91 6.42
N GLN A 14 3.46 4.87 5.71
CA GLN A 14 3.06 5.18 4.34
C GLN A 14 3.71 4.20 3.38
N VAL A 15 2.88 3.58 2.53
CA VAL A 15 3.32 2.62 1.52
C VAL A 15 2.77 3.01 0.17
N SER A 16 3.49 2.62 -0.88
CA SER A 16 3.01 2.73 -2.25
C SER A 16 2.88 1.34 -2.86
N CYS A 17 1.68 1.00 -3.28
CA CYS A 17 1.33 -0.31 -3.80
C CYS A 17 1.02 -0.21 -5.30
N ARG A 18 1.49 -1.19 -6.08
CA ARG A 18 1.06 -1.36 -7.47
C ARG A 18 0.00 -2.45 -7.51
N THR A 19 -1.17 -2.13 -8.05
CA THR A 19 -2.25 -3.09 -8.26
C THR A 19 -1.96 -3.97 -9.47
N CYS A 20 -2.71 -5.07 -9.62
CA CYS A 20 -2.63 -5.93 -10.79
C CYS A 20 -3.00 -5.22 -12.11
N GLN A 21 -3.70 -4.07 -12.03
CA GLN A 21 -4.05 -3.23 -13.18
C GLN A 21 -2.98 -2.15 -13.43
N GLU A 22 -1.78 -2.34 -12.90
CA GLU A 22 -0.66 -1.40 -12.95
C GLU A 22 -0.92 -0.06 -12.25
N GLN A 23 -2.06 0.12 -11.60
CA GLN A 23 -2.38 1.35 -10.89
C GLN A 23 -1.54 1.51 -9.64
N ARG A 24 -1.05 2.73 -9.39
CA ARG A 24 -0.23 3.02 -8.21
C ARG A 24 -1.08 3.70 -7.16
N LEU A 25 -1.23 3.04 -6.03
CA LEU A 25 -1.91 3.54 -4.85
C LEU A 25 -0.86 3.97 -3.83
N GLN A 26 -1.09 5.07 -3.14
CA GLN A 26 -0.31 5.47 -1.98
C GLN A 26 -1.25 5.67 -0.81
N GLY A 27 -0.91 5.07 0.31
CA GLY A 27 -1.76 5.07 1.49
C GLY A 27 -1.01 4.73 2.75
N GLU A 28 -1.66 4.96 3.89
CA GLU A 28 -1.13 4.56 5.18
C GLU A 28 -1.70 3.19 5.56
N VAL A 29 -0.84 2.34 6.11
CA VAL A 29 -1.24 1.02 6.62
C VAL A 29 -2.12 1.21 7.85
N VAL A 30 -3.40 0.84 7.75
CA VAL A 30 -4.33 0.88 8.89
C VAL A 30 -4.44 -0.47 9.59
N ALA A 31 -4.30 -1.56 8.84
CA ALA A 31 -4.27 -2.92 9.39
C ALA A 31 -3.61 -3.90 8.39
N PHE A 32 -3.03 -4.98 8.90
CA PHE A 32 -2.53 -6.08 8.09
C PHE A 32 -2.91 -7.42 8.74
N ASP A 33 -3.60 -8.27 7.98
CA ASP A 33 -3.93 -9.63 8.38
C ASP A 33 -2.89 -10.62 7.85
N TYR A 34 -2.17 -11.26 8.77
CA TYR A 34 -1.08 -12.18 8.44
C TYR A 34 -1.53 -13.51 7.86
N GLN A 35 -2.74 -13.99 8.21
CA GLN A 35 -3.26 -15.27 7.75
C GLN A 35 -3.70 -15.20 6.29
N SER A 36 -4.50 -14.21 5.95
CA SER A 36 -5.07 -14.03 4.61
C SER A 36 -4.21 -13.13 3.72
N LYS A 37 -3.12 -12.56 4.26
CA LYS A 37 -2.24 -11.57 3.58
C LYS A 37 -3.01 -10.34 3.09
N MET A 38 -4.03 -9.93 3.84
CA MET A 38 -4.84 -8.76 3.50
C MET A 38 -4.24 -7.51 4.11
N LEU A 39 -4.00 -6.50 3.29
CA LEU A 39 -3.51 -5.19 3.70
C LEU A 39 -4.63 -4.17 3.56
N ALA A 40 -5.01 -3.53 4.67
CA ALA A 40 -5.93 -2.42 4.67
C ALA A 40 -5.13 -1.10 4.64
N LEU A 41 -5.46 -0.24 3.68
CA LEU A 41 -4.81 1.04 3.45
C LEU A 41 -5.83 2.17 3.51
N SER A 42 -5.50 3.26 4.21
CA SER A 42 -6.18 4.54 4.00
C SER A 42 -5.56 5.19 2.76
N ILE A 43 -6.36 5.41 1.73
CA ILE A 43 -5.85 5.93 0.45
C ILE A 43 -5.61 7.43 0.60
N LEU A 44 -4.35 7.85 0.43
CA LEU A 44 -3.98 9.27 0.37
C LEU A 44 -3.97 9.76 -1.08
N LEU A 45 -3.48 8.95 -2.02
CA LEU A 45 -3.43 9.28 -3.45
C LEU A 45 -3.60 8.01 -4.31
N CYS A 46 -4.43 8.11 -5.34
CA CYS A 46 -4.48 7.15 -6.45
C CYS A 46 -3.85 7.81 -7.67
N VAL A 47 -2.67 7.36 -8.07
CA VAL A 47 -2.07 7.78 -9.34
C VAL A 47 -2.48 6.77 -10.38
N ASP A 48 -3.39 7.17 -11.25
CA ASP A 48 -3.74 6.38 -12.42
C ASP A 48 -2.54 6.41 -13.39
N PRO A 49 -1.94 5.26 -13.74
CA PRO A 49 -0.80 5.18 -14.65
C PRO A 49 -1.22 5.62 -16.06
N LYS A 50 -2.52 5.70 -16.34
CA LYS A 50 -3.07 6.16 -17.62
C LYS A 50 -3.20 7.68 -17.73
N ALA A 51 -2.84 8.45 -16.70
CA ALA A 51 -2.94 9.91 -16.71
C ALA A 51 -1.63 10.63 -17.12
N GLY A 52 -0.60 9.91 -17.57
CA GLY A 52 0.66 10.51 -18.02
C GLY A 52 1.34 9.72 -19.11
N SER A 53 0.98 10.00 -20.38
CA SER A 53 1.84 10.02 -21.57
C SER A 53 0.97 10.18 -22.82
N ALA A 54 0.73 11.43 -23.23
CA ALA A 54 0.42 11.80 -24.61
C ALA A 54 1.55 12.73 -25.07
#